data_AF-A0A353N401-F1
#
_entry.id   AF-A0A353N401-F1
#
_cell.length_a   1.000
_cell.length_b   1.000
_cell.length_c   1.000
_cell.angle_alpha   90.00
_cell.angle_beta   90.00
_cell.angle_gamma   90.00
#
_symmetry.space_group_name_H-M   'P 1'
#
loop_
_entity.id
_entity.type
_entity.pdbx_description
1 polymer ?
#
loop_
_entity_poly.entity_id
_entity_poly.type
_entity_poly.pdbx_seq_one_letter_code
_entity_poly.pdbx_strand_id
1 'polypeptide(L)'
;MLLPSPLLQSSLTSFRRPLATFCQGLLLSGGGDFAPSFYDEPPHPQLGEVQVERDQWELTLIRKAYQEGIPILGICRGSQAINIAWGGSLYQDLTTQYLGAKEHKQSRPGDQVSHQIRLEESTLLFSLIGKKELWTNSHHHQAVKSLAPGLKISARSGDDGVIE
;
A
#
# COMPACT_ATOMS: atom_id res chain seq x y z
N MET A 1 -19.19 14.82 7.66
CA MET A 1 -18.81 13.75 8.60
C MET A 1 -19.40 12.46 8.03
N LEU A 2 -18.65 11.75 7.18
CA LEU A 2 -19.13 10.51 6.58
C LEU A 2 -18.92 9.39 7.61
N LEU A 3 -20.01 8.79 8.08
CA LEU A 3 -19.95 7.62 8.93
C LEU A 3 -19.35 6.45 8.11
N PRO A 4 -18.38 5.69 8.64
CA PRO A 4 -17.84 4.53 7.94
C PRO A 4 -18.94 3.48 7.73
N SER A 5 -18.88 2.74 6.62
CA SER A 5 -19.83 1.70 6.25
C SER A 5 -20.03 0.65 7.38
N PRO A 6 -21.24 0.07 7.55
CA PRO A 6 -21.56 -0.87 8.63
C PRO A 6 -20.65 -2.10 8.72
N LEU A 7 -20.01 -2.49 7.60
CA LEU A 7 -19.06 -3.60 7.55
C LEU A 7 -17.72 -3.27 8.26
N LEU A 8 -17.43 -1.99 8.54
CA LEU A 8 -16.16 -1.51 9.11
C LEU A 8 -16.16 -1.38 10.64
N GLN A 9 -17.31 -1.32 11.30
CA GLN A 9 -17.37 -1.16 12.76
C GLN A 9 -17.19 -2.48 13.53
N SER A 10 -17.48 -3.63 12.91
CA SER A 10 -17.47 -4.94 13.58
C SER A 10 -16.07 -5.53 13.81
N SER A 11 -15.03 -5.03 13.13
CA SER A 11 -13.68 -5.59 13.25
C SER A 11 -12.84 -4.97 14.36
N LEU A 12 -13.06 -3.71 14.76
CA LEU A 12 -12.29 -3.07 15.83
C LEU A 12 -12.58 -3.65 17.22
N THR A 13 -13.75 -4.28 17.40
CA THR A 13 -14.15 -4.98 18.64
C THR A 13 -13.45 -6.33 18.84
N SER A 14 -12.73 -6.84 17.83
CA SER A 14 -12.04 -8.14 17.92
C SER A 14 -10.80 -8.12 18.82
N PHE A 15 -10.20 -6.95 19.02
CA PHE A 15 -9.05 -6.79 19.92
C PHE A 15 -9.51 -6.50 21.34
N ARG A 16 -9.55 -7.54 22.18
CA ARG A 16 -9.88 -7.43 23.62
C ARG A 16 -8.88 -6.58 24.43
N ARG A 17 -7.68 -6.34 23.90
CA ARG A 17 -6.64 -5.50 24.53
C ARG A 17 -6.06 -4.51 23.52
N PRO A 18 -5.59 -3.32 23.94
CA PRO A 18 -4.91 -2.37 23.05
C PRO A 18 -3.68 -2.99 22.41
N LEU A 19 -3.42 -2.71 21.13
CA LEU A 19 -2.23 -3.20 20.41
C LEU A 19 -0.94 -2.70 21.08
N ALA A 20 -0.93 -1.45 21.53
CA ALA A 20 0.24 -0.80 22.13
C ALA A 20 0.80 -1.53 23.36
N THR A 21 -0.03 -2.36 24.02
CA THR A 21 0.39 -3.18 25.16
C THR A 21 1.36 -4.30 24.81
N PHE A 22 1.45 -4.69 23.53
CA PHE A 22 2.32 -5.79 23.08
C PHE A 22 2.96 -5.56 21.70
N CYS A 23 2.71 -4.43 21.05
CA CYS A 23 3.23 -4.08 19.74
C CYS A 23 3.63 -2.60 19.73
N GLN A 24 4.88 -2.31 19.38
CA GLN A 24 5.43 -0.95 19.26
C GLN A 24 5.65 -0.52 17.81
N GLY A 25 5.33 -1.38 16.85
CA GLY A 25 5.41 -1.09 15.43
C GLY A 25 4.68 -2.15 14.61
N LEU A 26 3.94 -1.72 13.61
CA LEU A 26 3.23 -2.59 12.68
C LEU A 26 3.99 -2.65 11.36
N LEU A 27 4.46 -3.84 10.99
CA LEU A 27 5.08 -4.09 9.68
C LEU A 27 4.11 -4.93 8.83
N LEU A 28 3.78 -4.41 7.64
CA LEU A 28 3.00 -5.12 6.63
C LEU A 28 3.91 -5.56 5.49
N SER A 29 3.98 -6.86 5.27
CA SER A 29 4.78 -7.46 4.22
C SER A 29 4.09 -7.38 2.84
N GLY A 30 4.84 -7.77 1.81
CA GLY A 30 4.29 -8.04 0.48
C GLY A 30 3.30 -9.22 0.50
N GLY A 31 2.75 -9.53 -0.68
CA GLY A 31 1.80 -10.63 -0.83
C GLY A 31 1.18 -10.64 -2.22
N GLY A 32 0.05 -11.34 -2.35
CA GLY A 32 -0.76 -11.35 -3.56
C GLY A 32 -1.49 -10.02 -3.80
N ASP A 33 -2.66 -10.09 -4.42
CA ASP A 33 -3.42 -8.91 -4.75
C ASP A 33 -4.36 -8.51 -3.60
N PHE A 34 -4.79 -7.25 -3.61
CA PHE A 34 -5.79 -6.75 -2.67
C PHE A 34 -7.19 -6.85 -3.27
N ALA A 35 -8.18 -7.34 -2.50
CA ALA A 35 -9.54 -7.50 -2.99
C ALA A 35 -10.17 -6.15 -3.41
N PRO A 36 -10.63 -6.01 -4.66
CA PRO A 36 -11.17 -4.74 -5.19
C PRO A 36 -12.42 -4.21 -4.50
N SER A 37 -13.15 -5.09 -3.81
CA SER A 37 -14.31 -4.70 -3.00
C SER A 37 -13.96 -3.76 -1.84
N PHE A 38 -12.69 -3.70 -1.39
CA PHE A 38 -12.28 -2.75 -0.36
C PHE A 38 -12.06 -1.32 -0.86
N TYR A 39 -12.07 -1.10 -2.17
CA TYR A 39 -11.99 0.21 -2.82
C TYR A 39 -13.06 0.38 -3.92
N ASP A 40 -14.21 -0.29 -3.72
CA ASP A 40 -15.44 -0.14 -4.50
C ASP A 40 -15.30 -0.37 -6.02
N GLU A 41 -14.40 -1.26 -6.43
CA GLU A 41 -14.23 -1.65 -7.83
C GLU A 41 -14.60 -3.12 -8.08
N PRO A 42 -15.11 -3.47 -9.29
CA PRO A 42 -15.25 -4.86 -9.70
C PRO A 42 -13.87 -5.51 -9.97
N PRO A 43 -13.76 -6.84 -9.89
CA PRO A 43 -12.51 -7.53 -10.20
C PRO A 43 -12.13 -7.39 -11.67
N HIS A 44 -10.88 -7.00 -11.90
CA HIS A 44 -10.27 -6.91 -13.23
C HIS A 44 -9.88 -8.31 -13.73
N PRO A 45 -9.93 -8.60 -15.05
CA PRO A 45 -9.55 -9.92 -15.58
C PRO A 45 -8.11 -10.36 -15.28
N GLN A 46 -7.21 -9.41 -15.01
CA GLN A 46 -5.81 -9.67 -14.64
C GLN A 46 -5.56 -9.69 -13.13
N LEU A 47 -6.61 -9.59 -12.31
CA LEU A 47 -6.48 -9.67 -10.85
C LEU A 47 -5.88 -11.03 -10.47
N GLY A 48 -4.82 -10.98 -9.66
CA GLY A 48 -4.18 -12.15 -9.07
C GLY A 48 -4.98 -12.75 -7.90
N GLU A 49 -4.32 -13.61 -7.13
CA GLU A 49 -4.92 -14.22 -5.95
C GLU A 49 -5.14 -13.18 -4.84
N VAL A 50 -6.38 -13.12 -4.33
CA VAL A 50 -6.78 -12.26 -3.22
C VAL A 50 -7.10 -13.08 -1.97
N GLN A 51 -6.88 -12.51 -0.79
CA GLN A 51 -7.20 -13.13 0.50
C GLN A 51 -8.06 -12.17 1.33
N VAL A 52 -9.37 -12.19 1.12
CA VAL A 52 -10.32 -11.23 1.71
C VAL A 52 -10.22 -11.17 3.25
N GLU A 53 -9.99 -12.32 3.91
CA GLU A 53 -9.82 -12.38 5.36
C GLU A 53 -8.56 -11.64 5.82
N ARG A 54 -7.44 -11.82 5.10
CA ARG A 54 -6.18 -11.10 5.35
C ARG A 54 -6.37 -9.61 5.11
N ASP A 55 -7.00 -9.24 3.99
CA ASP A 55 -7.27 -7.86 3.62
C ASP A 55 -8.05 -7.16 4.74
N GLN A 56 -9.17 -7.73 5.18
CA GLN A 56 -9.99 -7.17 6.27
C GLN A 56 -9.18 -7.02 7.56
N TRP A 57 -8.38 -8.03 7.91
CA TRP A 57 -7.54 -8.01 9.11
C TRP A 57 -6.49 -6.91 9.06
N GLU A 58 -5.76 -6.76 7.96
CA GLU A 58 -4.74 -5.74 7.81
C GLU A 58 -5.35 -4.34 7.84
N LEU A 59 -6.45 -4.09 7.10
CA LEU A 59 -7.12 -2.78 7.15
C LEU A 59 -7.59 -2.42 8.58
N THR A 60 -7.96 -3.42 9.37
CA THR A 60 -8.32 -3.24 10.78
C THR A 60 -7.11 -2.91 11.65
N LEU A 61 -6.00 -3.66 11.47
CA LEU A 61 -4.75 -3.44 12.18
C LEU A 61 -4.15 -2.07 11.90
N ILE A 62 -4.13 -1.63 10.64
CA ILE A 62 -3.58 -0.31 10.28
C ILE A 62 -4.39 0.79 10.99
N ARG A 63 -5.72 0.72 10.96
CA ARG A 63 -6.59 1.72 11.62
C ARG A 63 -6.38 1.75 13.12
N LYS A 64 -6.29 0.57 13.75
CA LYS A 64 -6.03 0.48 15.20
C LYS A 64 -4.63 0.98 15.57
N ALA A 65 -3.61 0.61 14.82
CA ALA A 65 -2.24 1.08 15.02
C ALA A 65 -2.16 2.60 14.92
N TYR A 66 -2.80 3.19 13.91
CA TYR A 66 -2.89 4.64 13.75
C TYR A 66 -3.59 5.32 14.94
N GLN A 67 -4.74 4.79 15.37
CA GLN A 67 -5.49 5.31 16.53
C GLN A 67 -4.69 5.26 17.83
N GLU A 68 -3.83 4.25 17.99
CA GLU A 68 -2.99 4.05 19.18
C GLU A 68 -1.61 4.71 19.06
N GLY A 69 -1.32 5.44 17.98
CA GLY A 69 -0.03 6.11 17.77
C GLY A 69 1.14 5.15 17.51
N ILE A 70 0.87 3.93 17.05
CA ILE A 70 1.88 2.93 16.71
C ILE A 70 2.41 3.21 15.29
N PRO A 71 3.73 3.29 15.08
CA PRO A 71 4.31 3.50 13.75
C PRO A 71 4.03 2.32 12.81
N ILE A 72 3.80 2.61 11.54
CA ILE A 72 3.41 1.62 10.51
C ILE A 72 4.42 1.68 9.35
N LEU A 73 4.90 0.51 8.92
CA LEU A 73 5.72 0.32 7.72
C LEU A 73 5.04 -0.68 6.79
N GLY A 74 4.76 -0.27 5.55
CA GLY A 74 4.18 -1.15 4.52
C GLY A 74 5.16 -1.39 3.38
N ILE A 75 5.34 -2.65 3.00
CA ILE A 75 6.23 -3.08 1.91
C ILE A 75 5.39 -3.65 0.76
N CYS A 76 5.53 -3.11 -0.45
CA CYS A 76 4.79 -3.55 -1.64
C CYS A 76 3.27 -3.57 -1.38
N ARG A 77 2.64 -4.75 -1.30
CA ARG A 77 1.23 -4.90 -0.91
C ARG A 77 0.90 -4.18 0.40
N GLY A 78 1.82 -4.13 1.35
CA GLY A 78 1.63 -3.42 2.62
C GLY A 78 1.46 -1.91 2.46
N SER A 79 2.18 -1.25 1.53
CA SER A 79 1.99 0.19 1.28
C SER A 79 0.65 0.46 0.59
N GLN A 80 0.23 -0.44 -0.29
CA GLN A 80 -1.09 -0.41 -0.93
C GLN A 80 -2.22 -0.56 0.09
N ALA A 81 -2.07 -1.45 1.08
CA ALA A 81 -3.02 -1.65 2.17
C ALA A 81 -3.22 -0.36 3.00
N ILE A 82 -2.14 0.38 3.27
CA ILE A 82 -2.20 1.68 3.95
C ILE A 82 -3.05 2.68 3.14
N ASN A 83 -2.85 2.74 1.83
CA ASN A 83 -3.65 3.59 0.95
C ASN A 83 -5.14 3.19 0.98
N ILE A 84 -5.45 1.90 0.83
CA ILE A 84 -6.84 1.42 0.83
C ILE A 84 -7.55 1.70 2.14
N ALA A 85 -6.91 1.46 3.29
CA ALA A 85 -7.60 1.63 4.57
C ALA A 85 -8.01 3.09 4.86
N TRP A 86 -7.44 4.05 4.12
CA TRP A 86 -7.72 5.49 4.19
C TRP A 86 -8.62 5.97 3.03
N GLY A 87 -9.14 5.05 2.22
CA GLY A 87 -10.08 5.35 1.14
C GLY A 87 -9.43 5.66 -0.21
N GLY A 88 -8.17 5.28 -0.40
CA GLY A 88 -7.55 5.26 -1.72
C GLY A 88 -7.92 4.02 -2.53
N SER A 89 -7.50 3.97 -3.80
CA SER A 89 -7.75 2.83 -4.70
C SER A 89 -6.48 2.38 -5.42
N LEU A 90 -6.54 1.21 -6.05
CA LEU A 90 -5.42 0.63 -6.80
C LEU A 90 -5.72 0.53 -8.31
N TYR A 91 -4.65 0.56 -9.10
CA TYR A 91 -4.62 -0.13 -10.37
C TYR A 91 -4.51 -1.62 -10.05
N GLN A 92 -5.44 -2.41 -10.57
CA GLN A 92 -5.47 -3.87 -10.42
C GLN A 92 -4.49 -4.56 -11.36
N ASP A 93 -4.15 -3.92 -12.48
CA ASP A 93 -3.02 -4.30 -13.32
C ASP A 93 -2.48 -3.05 -14.05
N LEU A 94 -1.22 -2.71 -13.80
CA LEU A 94 -0.54 -1.57 -14.40
C LEU A 94 -0.47 -1.68 -15.92
N THR A 95 -0.24 -2.88 -16.45
CA THR A 95 -0.03 -3.11 -17.89
C THR A 95 -1.25 -2.70 -18.72
N THR A 96 -2.44 -2.98 -18.20
CA THR A 96 -3.71 -2.71 -18.89
C THR A 96 -4.37 -1.40 -18.49
N GLN A 97 -4.10 -0.87 -17.28
CA GLN A 97 -4.82 0.29 -16.74
C GLN A 97 -3.99 1.57 -16.64
N TYR A 98 -2.66 1.49 -16.71
CA TYR A 98 -1.78 2.65 -16.59
C TYR A 98 -1.07 2.94 -17.92
N LEU A 99 -1.43 4.06 -18.55
CA LEU A 99 -0.87 4.44 -19.84
C LEU A 99 0.64 4.71 -19.71
N GLY A 100 1.44 3.96 -20.46
CA GLY A 100 2.89 4.11 -20.46
C GLY A 100 3.62 3.34 -19.37
N ALA A 101 2.92 2.44 -18.64
CA ALA A 101 3.51 1.60 -17.62
C ALA A 101 4.77 0.88 -18.12
N LYS A 102 5.80 0.87 -17.28
CA LYS A 102 6.99 0.03 -17.43
C LYS A 102 6.83 -1.28 -16.69
N GLU A 103 7.82 -2.15 -16.81
CA GLU A 103 7.84 -3.42 -16.11
C GLU A 103 8.11 -3.20 -14.62
N HIS A 104 7.05 -3.32 -13.79
CA HIS A 104 7.14 -3.31 -12.33
C HIS A 104 7.13 -4.73 -11.70
N LYS A 105 7.01 -5.75 -12.54
CA LYS A 105 7.07 -7.16 -12.13
C LYS A 105 8.32 -7.81 -12.72
N GLN A 106 9.47 -7.51 -12.13
CA GLN A 106 10.74 -8.01 -12.66
C GLN A 106 10.81 -9.55 -12.60
N SER A 107 11.44 -10.12 -13.62
CA SER A 107 11.80 -11.55 -13.67
C SER A 107 13.08 -11.89 -12.92
N ARG A 108 13.88 -10.88 -12.56
CA ARG A 108 15.15 -11.01 -11.83
C ARG A 108 14.90 -11.36 -10.36
N PRO A 109 15.88 -11.95 -9.66
CA PRO A 109 15.84 -12.13 -8.21
C PRO A 109 15.51 -10.84 -7.45
N GLY A 110 14.76 -10.93 -6.36
CA GLY A 110 14.27 -9.76 -5.63
C GLY A 110 15.30 -9.01 -4.80
N ASP A 111 16.52 -9.52 -4.69
CA ASP A 111 17.66 -8.78 -4.14
C ASP A 111 18.36 -7.89 -5.18
N GLN A 112 17.94 -7.95 -6.44
CA GLN A 112 18.48 -7.11 -7.52
C GLN A 112 17.56 -5.92 -7.82
N VAL A 113 18.17 -4.75 -7.96
CA VAL A 113 17.48 -3.53 -8.39
C VAL A 113 17.10 -3.59 -9.87
N SER A 114 16.00 -2.92 -10.26
CA SER A 114 15.43 -2.95 -11.61
C SER A 114 15.06 -1.58 -12.17
N HIS A 115 14.70 -0.61 -11.33
CA HIS A 115 14.35 0.74 -11.79
C HIS A 115 14.73 1.83 -10.77
N GLN A 116 14.73 3.08 -11.22
CA GLN A 116 14.97 4.24 -10.36
C GLN A 116 13.65 4.82 -9.84
N ILE A 117 13.68 5.30 -8.60
CA ILE A 117 12.61 6.10 -8.02
C ILE A 117 13.12 7.50 -7.65
N ARG A 118 12.27 8.50 -7.86
CA ARG A 118 12.49 9.90 -7.47
C ARG A 118 11.76 10.17 -6.16
N LEU A 119 12.48 10.69 -5.18
CA LEU A 119 11.97 11.00 -3.85
C LEU A 119 11.47 12.43 -3.77
N GLU A 120 10.34 12.60 -3.08
CA GLU A 120 9.75 13.90 -2.80
C GLU A 120 10.48 14.57 -1.62
N GLU A 121 11.10 15.73 -1.84
CA GLU A 121 12.03 16.36 -0.88
C GLU A 121 11.39 16.68 0.48
N SER A 122 10.07 16.89 0.51
CA SER A 122 9.32 17.27 1.72
C SER A 122 8.74 16.07 2.46
N THR A 123 9.45 14.95 2.50
CA THR A 123 8.99 13.67 3.07
C THR A 123 9.99 13.06 4.04
N LEU A 124 9.48 12.19 4.93
CA LEU A 124 10.32 11.44 5.87
C LEU A 124 11.35 10.60 5.13
N LEU A 125 10.95 9.93 4.03
CA LEU A 125 11.85 9.10 3.23
C LEU A 125 13.04 9.91 2.70
N PHE A 126 12.80 11.10 2.14
CA PHE A 126 13.89 11.97 1.70
C PHE A 126 14.80 12.40 2.86
N SER A 127 14.22 12.76 4.01
CA SER A 127 15.02 13.17 5.17
C SER A 127 15.92 12.07 5.72
N LEU A 128 15.53 10.80 5.56
CA LEU A 128 16.31 9.63 5.99
C LEU A 128 17.41 9.25 4.97
N ILE A 129 17.12 9.37 3.67
CA ILE A 129 18.03 8.90 2.61
C ILE A 129 18.99 10.00 2.13
N GLY A 130 18.54 11.25 2.11
CA GLY A 130 19.35 12.40 1.67
C GLY A 130 19.68 12.43 0.17
N LYS A 131 18.98 11.66 -0.66
CA LYS A 131 19.16 11.60 -2.12
C LYS A 131 17.83 11.79 -2.84
N LYS A 132 17.87 12.47 -4.00
CA LYS A 132 16.68 12.67 -4.86
C LYS A 132 16.30 11.43 -5.64
N GLU A 133 17.26 10.56 -5.93
CA GLU A 133 17.05 9.34 -6.71
C GLU A 133 17.72 8.14 -6.02
N LEU A 134 17.06 6.98 -6.04
CA LEU A 134 17.67 5.69 -5.72
C LEU A 134 17.21 4.59 -6.67
N TRP A 135 17.99 3.52 -6.72
CA TRP A 135 17.62 2.28 -7.39
C TRP A 135 16.92 1.34 -6.41
N THR A 136 15.84 0.70 -6.85
CA THR A 136 15.09 -0.30 -6.08
C THR A 136 14.74 -1.51 -6.95
N ASN A 137 14.39 -2.62 -6.29
CA ASN A 137 13.73 -3.75 -6.93
C ASN A 137 12.25 -3.42 -7.20
N SER A 138 11.57 -4.28 -7.96
CA SER A 138 10.15 -4.12 -8.27
C SER A 138 9.49 -5.48 -8.54
N HIS A 139 8.54 -5.87 -7.69
CA HIS A 139 7.79 -7.13 -7.80
C HIS A 139 6.30 -6.90 -7.55
N HIS A 140 5.70 -6.00 -8.34
CA HIS A 140 4.28 -5.71 -8.26
C HIS A 140 3.68 -5.44 -9.64
N HIS A 141 2.43 -5.80 -9.81
CA HIS A 141 1.62 -5.42 -10.97
C HIS A 141 0.43 -4.53 -10.60
N GLN A 142 0.15 -4.41 -9.30
CA GLN A 142 -0.78 -3.44 -8.74
C GLN A 142 -0.01 -2.21 -8.25
N ALA A 143 -0.64 -1.04 -8.26
CA ALA A 143 -0.08 0.17 -7.65
C ALA A 143 -1.18 1.12 -7.23
N VAL A 144 -0.85 2.17 -6.48
CA VAL A 144 -1.81 3.20 -6.09
C VAL A 144 -2.34 3.94 -7.33
N LYS A 145 -3.68 3.96 -7.47
CA LYS A 145 -4.42 4.70 -8.50
C LYS A 145 -4.90 6.04 -7.97
N SER A 146 -5.69 6.00 -6.91
CA SER A 146 -6.13 7.19 -6.19
C SER A 146 -5.46 7.22 -4.83
N LEU A 147 -4.65 8.25 -4.57
CA LEU A 147 -4.05 8.46 -3.26
C LEU A 147 -5.14 8.82 -2.25
N ALA A 148 -5.14 8.14 -1.11
CA ALA A 148 -6.08 8.40 -0.05
C ALA A 148 -5.93 9.82 0.52
N PRO A 149 -7.03 10.48 0.93
CA PRO A 149 -6.97 11.78 1.58
C PRO A 149 -6.06 11.76 2.82
N GLY A 150 -5.23 12.80 2.96
CA GLY A 150 -4.31 12.94 4.09
C GLY A 150 -3.01 12.14 3.98
N LEU A 151 -2.86 11.28 2.97
CA LEU A 151 -1.57 10.69 2.62
C LEU A 151 -0.76 11.61 1.71
N LYS A 152 0.55 11.40 1.69
CA LYS A 152 1.51 12.12 0.85
C LYS A 152 2.38 11.12 0.10
N ILE A 153 2.58 11.37 -1.18
CA ILE A 153 3.46 10.55 -2.02
C ILE A 153 4.89 10.80 -1.59
N SER A 154 5.64 9.72 -1.37
CA SER A 154 7.05 9.78 -0.93
C SER A 154 8.03 9.52 -2.06
N ALA A 155 7.66 8.67 -3.01
CA ALA A 155 8.43 8.47 -4.22
C ALA A 155 7.54 8.15 -5.42
N ARG A 156 8.13 8.27 -6.60
CA ARG A 156 7.57 7.80 -7.85
C ARG A 156 8.63 7.12 -8.69
N SER A 157 8.25 6.12 -9.46
CA SER A 157 9.05 5.57 -10.55
C SER A 157 9.54 6.69 -11.48
N GLY A 158 10.85 6.70 -11.75
CA GLY A 158 11.49 7.70 -12.58
C GLY A 158 11.08 7.63 -14.06
N ASP A 159 10.63 6.46 -14.51
CA ASP A 159 10.39 6.18 -15.92
C ASP A 159 8.95 6.42 -16.36
N ASP A 160 7.97 6.16 -15.48
CA ASP A 160 6.54 6.27 -15.79
C ASP A 160 5.71 7.02 -14.74
N GLY A 161 6.28 7.34 -13.57
CA GLY A 161 5.59 8.13 -12.55
C GLY A 161 4.63 7.34 -11.65
N VAL A 162 4.62 6.00 -11.75
CA VAL A 162 3.92 5.11 -10.82
C VAL A 162 4.34 5.42 -9.38
N ILE A 163 3.38 5.44 -8.45
CA ILE A 163 3.63 5.74 -7.03
C ILE A 163 4.33 4.55 -6.37
N GLU A 164 5.42 4.84 -5.67
CA GLU A 164 6.29 3.89 -4.94
C GLU A 164 6.39 4.28 -3.45
#